data_AF-A0A6A4RG87-F1
#
_entry.id   AF-A0A6A4RG87-F1
#
_cell.length_a   1.000
_cell.length_b   1.000
_cell.length_c   1.000
_cell.angle_alpha   90.00
_cell.angle_beta   90.00
_cell.angle_gamma   90.00
#
_symmetry.space_group_name_H-M   'P 1'
#
loop_
_entity.id
_entity.type
_entity.pdbx_description
1 polymer ?
#
loop_
_entity_poly.entity_id
_entity_poly.type
_entity_poly.pdbx_seq_one_letter_code
_entity_poly.pdbx_strand_id
1 'polypeptide(L)' 'DPDSVAFCVLATDEEYECDIALQIHFTLIQAFCFDNDINVVRVNDIERLADLVGADGTGEPKDAHCILVT' A
#
# COMPACT_ATOMS: atom_id res chain seq x y z
N ASP A 1 10.84 -3.67 10.63
CA ASP A 1 10.67 -3.57 12.09
C ASP A 1 9.41 -2.74 12.31
N PRO A 2 8.36 -3.25 12.95
CA PRO A 2 7.11 -2.49 13.09
C PRO A 2 7.30 -1.21 13.90
N ASP A 3 8.18 -1.22 14.90
CA ASP A 3 8.50 -0.05 15.73
C ASP A 3 9.16 1.08 14.93
N SER A 4 9.74 0.76 13.76
CA SER A 4 10.33 1.76 12.88
C SER A 4 9.33 2.30 11.86
N VAL A 5 8.07 1.86 11.80
CA VAL A 5 7.10 2.31 10.78
C VAL A 5 6.19 3.37 11.38
N ALA A 6 6.19 4.56 10.80
CA ALA A 6 5.33 5.67 11.21
C ALA A 6 3.96 5.67 10.52
N PHE A 7 3.89 5.16 9.29
CA PHE A 7 2.69 5.28 8.44
C PHE A 7 2.62 4.22 7.35
N CYS A 8 1.42 3.75 7.04
CA CYS A 8 1.15 2.81 5.95
C CYS A 8 0.15 3.40 4.94
N VAL A 9 0.46 3.28 3.65
CA VAL A 9 -0.43 3.63 2.55
C VAL A 9 -0.79 2.36 1.81
N LEU A 10 -2.09 2.09 1.66
CA LEU A 10 -2.63 1.02 0.83
C LEU A 10 -3.29 1.62 -0.41
N ALA A 11 -2.94 1.14 -1.60
CA ALA A 11 -3.40 1.69 -2.86
C ALA A 11 -4.07 0.62 -3.71
N THR A 12 -5.29 0.93 -4.16
CA THR A 12 -6.10 0.01 -4.98
C THR A 12 -6.96 0.80 -5.96
N ASP A 13 -6.83 0.49 -7.24
CA ASP A 13 -7.70 1.02 -8.28
C ASP A 13 -8.87 0.06 -8.52
N GLU A 14 -9.89 0.52 -9.26
CA GLU A 14 -11.14 -0.24 -9.52
C GLU A 14 -10.86 -1.61 -10.17
N GLU A 15 -9.80 -1.71 -10.99
CA GLU A 15 -9.41 -2.96 -11.66
C GLU A 15 -8.98 -4.06 -10.68
N TYR A 16 -8.50 -3.69 -9.48
CA TYR A 16 -8.00 -4.61 -8.46
C TYR A 16 -9.02 -4.88 -7.33
N GLU A 17 -10.20 -4.27 -7.36
CA GLU A 17 -11.24 -4.53 -6.36
C GLU A 17 -11.75 -5.98 -6.41
N CYS A 18 -11.73 -6.60 -7.59
CA CYS A 18 -12.09 -8.00 -7.77
C CYS A 18 -10.97 -8.99 -7.41
N ASP A 19 -9.75 -8.51 -7.14
CA ASP A 19 -8.63 -9.35 -6.73
C ASP A 19 -8.76 -9.74 -5.26
N ILE A 20 -9.36 -10.91 -5.02
CA ILE A 20 -9.59 -11.44 -3.67
C ILE A 20 -8.28 -11.63 -2.91
N ALA A 21 -7.19 -12.04 -3.58
CA ALA A 21 -5.92 -12.24 -2.91
C ALA A 21 -5.35 -10.91 -2.42
N LEU A 22 -5.45 -9.85 -3.24
CA LEU A 22 -5.03 -8.51 -2.84
C LEU A 22 -5.88 -7.96 -1.69
N GLN A 23 -7.21 -8.13 -1.76
CA GLN A 23 -8.11 -7.67 -0.69
C GLN A 23 -7.84 -8.40 0.65
N ILE A 24 -7.51 -9.69 0.60
CA ILE A 24 -7.06 -10.45 1.78
C ILE A 24 -5.75 -9.85 2.33
N HIS A 25 -4.76 -9.58 1.47
CA HIS A 25 -3.50 -8.95 1.93
C HIS A 25 -3.74 -7.59 2.58
N PHE A 26 -4.59 -6.73 2.01
CA PHE A 26 -4.93 -5.46 2.65
C PHE A 26 -5.60 -5.64 4.00
N THR A 27 -6.49 -6.62 4.12
CA THR A 27 -7.13 -6.93 5.40
C THR A 27 -6.10 -7.37 6.45
N LEU A 28 -5.16 -8.24 6.07
CA LEU A 28 -4.09 -8.71 6.96
C LEU A 28 -3.14 -7.57 7.36
N ILE A 29 -2.74 -6.72 6.42
CA ILE A 29 -1.86 -5.58 6.68
C ILE A 29 -2.55 -4.55 7.57
N GLN A 30 -3.84 -4.25 7.33
CA GLN A 30 -4.59 -3.34 8.19
C GLN A 30 -4.69 -3.86 9.62
N ALA A 31 -4.96 -5.16 9.81
CA ALA A 31 -4.98 -5.76 11.14
C ALA A 31 -3.61 -5.65 11.82
N PHE A 32 -2.54 -5.97 11.09
CA PHE A 32 -1.17 -5.84 11.61
C PHE A 32 -0.81 -4.40 12.00
N CYS A 33 -1.09 -3.41 11.14
CA CYS A 33 -0.83 -2.01 11.44
C CYS A 33 -1.66 -1.51 12.63
N PHE A 34 -2.92 -1.94 12.73
CA PHE A 34 -3.77 -1.62 13.87
C PHE A 34 -3.21 -2.18 15.19
N ASP A 35 -2.74 -3.43 15.19
CA ASP A 35 -2.15 -4.07 16.37
C ASP A 35 -0.82 -3.42 16.83
N ASN A 36 -0.16 -2.67 15.95
CA ASN A 36 1.11 -1.97 16.21
C ASN A 36 0.97 -0.43 16.26
N ASP A 37 -0.24 0.10 16.40
CA ASP A 37 -0.52 1.56 16.45
C ASP A 37 0.00 2.35 15.23
N ILE A 38 0.08 1.70 14.05
CA ILE A 38 0.49 2.33 12.80
C ILE A 38 -0.74 2.89 12.08
N ASN A 39 -0.70 4.19 11.74
CA ASN A 39 -1.77 4.82 10.97
C ASN A 39 -1.78 4.30 9.52
N VAL A 40 -2.98 3.91 9.04
CA VAL A 40 -3.19 3.42 7.68
C VAL A 40 -4.13 4.34 6.92
N VAL A 41 -3.77 4.69 5.69
CA VAL A 41 -4.69 5.35 4.73
C VAL A 41 -4.85 4.52 3.46
N ARG A 42 -6.05 4.57 2.90
CA ARG A 42 -6.37 3.95 1.60
C ARG A 42 -6.46 5.05 0.53
N VAL A 43 -5.85 4.81 -0.62
CA VAL A 43 -5.91 5.67 -1.80
C VAL A 43 -6.33 4.88 -3.03
N ASN A 44 -6.89 5.55 -4.02
CA ASN A 44 -7.52 4.96 -5.21
C ASN A 44 -6.91 5.46 -6.52
N ASP A 45 -5.61 5.77 -6.49
CA ASP A 45 -4.85 6.24 -7.65
C ASP A 45 -3.42 5.70 -7.53
N ILE A 46 -3.22 4.44 -7.95
CA ILE A 46 -1.92 3.75 -7.85
C ILE A 46 -0.89 4.44 -8.74
N GLU A 47 -1.28 4.87 -9.94
CA GLU A 47 -0.37 5.53 -10.88
C GLU A 47 0.22 6.81 -10.28
N ARG A 48 -0.63 7.70 -9.73
CA ARG A 48 -0.17 8.92 -9.08
C ARG A 48 0.68 8.63 -7.84
N LEU A 49 0.34 7.59 -7.09
CA LEU A 49 1.14 7.19 -5.94
C LEU A 49 2.53 6.71 -6.36
N ALA A 50 2.61 5.92 -7.44
CA ALA A 50 3.87 5.44 -8.00
C ALA A 50 4.76 6.59 -8.50
N ASP A 51 4.16 7.59 -9.15
CA ASP A 51 4.86 8.82 -9.58
C ASP A 51 5.42 9.61 -8.40
N LEU A 52 4.64 9.72 -7.31
CA LEU A 52 5.07 10.43 -6.09
C LEU A 52 6.25 9.75 -5.39
N VAL A 53 6.34 8.42 -5.44
CA VAL A 53 7.46 7.67 -4.84
C VAL A 53 8.64 7.47 -5.78
N GLY A 54 8.55 7.98 -7.01
CA GLY A 54 9.63 7.88 -8.00
C GLY A 54 9.87 6.47 -8.52
N ALA A 55 8.83 5.63 -8.57
CA ALA A 55 8.91 4.27 -9.10
C ALA A 55 9.04 4.22 -10.65
N ASP A 56 8.98 5.37 -11.31
CA ASP A 56 8.84 5.53 -12.77
C ASP A 56 10.12 5.22 -13.56
N GLY A 57 11.26 5.10 -12.86
CA GLY A 57 12.58 5.00 -13.48
C GLY A 57 13.06 3.57 -13.80
N THR A 58 12.38 2.53 -13.34
CA THR A 58 12.94 1.16 -13.33
C THR A 58 12.40 0.24 -14.44
N GLY A 59 11.31 0.61 -15.12
CA GLY A 59 10.75 -0.18 -16.24
C GLY A 59 10.05 -1.48 -15.84
N GLU A 60 9.91 -1.75 -14.55
CA GLU A 60 9.09 -2.85 -14.00
C GLU A 60 7.65 -2.35 -13.71
N PRO A 61 6.63 -3.23 -13.82
CA PRO A 61 5.27 -2.88 -13.47
C PRO A 61 5.20 -2.39 -12.02
N LYS A 62 4.56 -1.22 -11.84
CA LYS A 62 4.48 -0.47 -10.58
C LYS A 62 3.38 -1.07 -9.68
N ASP A 63 3.62 -2.25 -9.11
CA ASP A 63 2.72 -2.85 -8.12
C ASP A 63 2.88 -2.19 -6.73
N ALA A 64 2.74 -0.87 -6.66
CA ALA A 64 2.88 -0.07 -5.43
C ALA A 64 1.59 -0.09 -4.58
N HIS A 65 1.05 -1.28 -4.32
CA HIS A 65 -0.19 -1.48 -3.55
C HIS A 65 -0.04 -1.22 -2.05
N CYS A 66 1.20 -1.21 -1.55
CA CYS A 66 1.51 -0.96 -0.14
C CYS A 66 2.82 -0.21 0.00
N ILE A 67 2.82 0.88 0.76
CA ILE A 67 4.01 1.66 1.10
C ILE A 67 4.08 1.79 2.62
N LEU A 68 5.27 1.54 3.16
CA LEU A 68 5.60 1.74 4.57
C LEU A 68 6.57 2.92 4.69
N VAL A 69 6.20 3.91 5.48
CA VAL A 69 7.05 5.05 5.81
C VAL A 69 7.70 4.76 7.16
N THR A 70 9.03 4.79 7.20
CA THR A 70 9.84 4.54 8.40
C THR A 70 10.60 5.77 8.84
#